data_AF-A0A2I0QF13-F1
#
_entry.id   AF-A0A2I0QF13-F1
#
_cell.length_a   1.000
_cell.length_b   1.000
_cell.length_c   1.000
_cell.angle_alpha   90.00
_cell.angle_beta   90.00
_cell.angle_gamma   90.00
#
_symmetry.space_group_name_H-M   'P 1'
#
loop_
_entity.id
_entity.type
_entity.pdbx_description
1 polymer ?
#
loop_
_entity_poly.entity_id
_entity_poly.type
_entity_poly.pdbx_seq_one_letter_code
_entity_poly.pdbx_strand_id
1 'polypeptide(L)'
;MGVDLRDIVTAKTIEISELRNKLIAIDAFNAIYQFLSALRQSDGTSLKDSHDNITSHLSGLFYRTIRQMKFGIKPIYVFDGKPVDLKFKTLEKRSSAKEAAKEKWSKAIDEGNLEDARKFAKRTSTLTGEMVGESKNLLTAMGIPGDRELEMLNLADVLKNLGISREQLIDIGILVGTDFNDGVKGVGPKTALKIVKSGKFPTEKFNFDVEDIRKIFTNPNVSDEYNIEFKEYNEDEIFKILCDEHDFSRERVKNGMDELRKVKEESMQKGLNAWF
;
A
#
# COMPACT_ATOMS: atom_id res chain seq x y z
N MET A 1 -4.49 -5.44 -5.68
CA MET A 1 -5.37 -4.86 -6.72
C MET A 1 -4.44 -4.18 -7.70
N GLY A 2 -4.60 -4.44 -9.01
CA GLY A 2 -3.69 -3.95 -10.05
C GLY A 2 -3.12 -5.08 -10.92
N VAL A 3 -2.23 -4.71 -11.84
CA VAL A 3 -1.54 -5.63 -12.76
C VAL A 3 -0.36 -6.25 -12.02
N ASP A 4 -0.33 -7.58 -11.90
CA ASP A 4 0.82 -8.28 -11.32
C ASP A 4 1.87 -8.56 -12.39
N LEU A 5 3.00 -7.84 -12.31
CA LEU A 5 4.14 -7.98 -13.21
C LEU A 5 5.40 -8.51 -12.51
N ARG A 6 5.30 -8.99 -11.25
CA ARG A 6 6.44 -9.39 -10.43
C ARG A 6 7.38 -10.39 -11.10
N ASP A 7 6.82 -11.27 -11.92
CA ASP A 7 7.53 -12.29 -12.67
C ASP A 7 8.50 -11.79 -13.75
N ILE A 8 8.38 -10.52 -14.15
CA ILE A 8 9.20 -9.90 -15.19
C ILE A 8 9.90 -8.62 -14.73
N VAL A 9 9.55 -8.07 -13.56
CA VAL A 9 10.21 -6.87 -13.01
C VAL A 9 11.11 -7.25 -11.84
N THR A 10 12.27 -6.62 -11.76
CA THR A 10 13.18 -6.78 -10.62
C THR A 10 13.19 -5.48 -9.83
N ALA A 11 12.72 -5.53 -8.59
CA ALA A 11 12.82 -4.41 -7.68
C ALA A 11 14.18 -4.41 -6.97
N LYS A 12 14.65 -3.22 -6.59
CA LYS A 12 15.81 -3.06 -5.72
C LYS A 12 15.30 -2.92 -4.28
N THR A 13 15.80 -3.75 -3.37
CA THR A 13 15.63 -3.51 -1.93
C THR A 13 16.32 -2.21 -1.54
N ILE A 14 15.60 -1.34 -0.84
CA ILE A 14 16.10 -0.08 -0.30
C ILE A 14 15.84 0.01 1.20
N GLU A 15 16.67 0.78 1.88
CA GLU A 15 16.44 1.13 3.29
C GLU A 15 15.54 2.34 3.41
N ILE A 16 14.75 2.41 4.49
CA ILE A 16 13.84 3.55 4.73
C ILE A 16 14.60 4.88 4.83
N SER A 17 15.87 4.83 5.24
CA SER A 17 16.75 6.00 5.29
C SER A 17 17.06 6.60 3.93
N GLU A 18 17.00 5.82 2.84
CA GLU A 18 17.20 6.32 1.47
C GLU A 18 16.07 7.25 1.03
N LEU A 19 14.91 7.17 1.68
CA LEU A 19 13.74 8.02 1.44
C LEU A 19 13.76 9.31 2.28
N ARG A 20 14.78 9.52 3.12
CA ARG A 20 14.88 10.72 3.95
C ARG A 20 14.88 11.98 3.09
N ASN A 21 14.10 12.98 3.51
CA ASN A 21 13.85 14.26 2.83
C ASN A 21 13.22 14.14 1.45
N LYS A 22 12.74 12.94 1.06
CA LYS A 22 12.02 12.75 -0.19
C LYS A 22 10.54 13.05 0.00
N LEU A 23 9.98 13.68 -1.02
CA LEU A 23 8.56 13.84 -1.20
C LEU A 23 8.01 12.59 -1.87
N ILE A 24 7.06 11.91 -1.23
CA ILE A 24 6.53 10.62 -1.69
C ILE A 24 5.01 10.74 -1.86
N ALA A 25 4.56 10.63 -3.11
CA ALA A 25 3.14 10.48 -3.43
C ALA A 25 2.69 9.06 -3.07
N ILE A 26 1.64 8.95 -2.26
CA ILE A 26 1.05 7.72 -1.76
C ILE A 26 -0.37 7.64 -2.31
N ASP A 27 -0.67 6.57 -3.05
CA ASP A 27 -2.05 6.24 -3.42
C ASP A 27 -2.87 5.99 -2.15
N ALA A 28 -3.83 6.89 -1.89
CA ALA A 28 -4.63 6.90 -0.68
C ALA A 28 -5.58 5.70 -0.60
N PHE A 29 -6.23 5.35 -1.70
CA PHE A 29 -7.16 4.21 -1.73
C PHE A 29 -6.42 2.91 -1.48
N ASN A 30 -5.29 2.69 -2.17
CA ASN A 30 -4.47 1.50 -1.96
C ASN A 30 -3.93 1.42 -0.53
N ALA A 31 -3.48 2.54 0.06
CA ALA A 31 -3.04 2.59 1.45
C ALA A 31 -4.19 2.25 2.43
N ILE A 32 -5.38 2.81 2.23
CA ILE A 32 -6.58 2.52 3.02
C ILE A 32 -6.94 1.04 2.94
N TYR A 33 -6.99 0.45 1.73
CA TYR A 33 -7.26 -0.97 1.56
C TYR A 33 -6.23 -1.86 2.26
N GLN A 34 -4.94 -1.48 2.23
CA GLN A 34 -3.90 -2.20 2.98
C GLN A 34 -4.20 -2.18 4.48
N PHE A 35 -4.56 -1.02 5.04
CA PHE A 35 -4.90 -0.91 6.46
C PHE A 35 -6.13 -1.72 6.86
N LEU A 36 -7.19 -1.69 6.05
CA LEU A 36 -8.39 -2.50 6.27
C LEU A 36 -8.09 -4.01 6.24
N SER A 37 -7.09 -4.43 5.45
CA SER A 37 -6.71 -5.83 5.38
C SER A 37 -5.79 -6.28 6.53
N ALA A 38 -4.83 -5.44 6.90
CA ALA A 38 -3.72 -5.80 7.79
C ALA A 38 -3.96 -5.43 9.27
N LEU A 39 -4.69 -4.35 9.55
CA LEU A 39 -4.93 -3.89 10.93
C LEU A 39 -6.22 -4.51 11.45
N ARG A 40 -6.06 -5.69 12.05
CA ARG A 40 -7.11 -6.50 12.67
C ARG A 40 -6.82 -6.69 14.16
N GLN A 41 -7.85 -6.96 14.94
CA GLN A 41 -7.74 -7.40 16.31
C GLN A 41 -7.08 -8.79 16.38
N SER A 42 -6.69 -9.23 17.57
CA SER A 42 -6.07 -10.53 17.79
C SER A 42 -6.96 -11.71 17.36
N ASP A 43 -8.27 -11.50 17.29
CA ASP A 43 -9.27 -12.47 16.82
C ASP A 43 -9.52 -12.40 15.29
N GLY A 44 -8.77 -11.56 14.57
CA GLY A 44 -8.90 -11.38 13.13
C GLY A 44 -10.04 -10.45 12.69
N THR A 45 -10.83 -9.88 13.61
CA THR A 45 -11.84 -8.87 13.27
C THR A 45 -11.22 -7.51 12.95
N SER A 46 -11.90 -6.67 12.17
CA SER A 46 -11.41 -5.29 11.92
C SER A 46 -11.40 -4.48 13.22
N LEU A 47 -10.53 -3.46 13.32
CA LEU A 47 -10.64 -2.47 14.38
C LEU A 47 -11.94 -1.68 14.20
N LYS A 48 -12.69 -1.52 15.29
CA LYS A 48 -13.98 -0.83 15.30
C LYS A 48 -14.11 0.11 16.50
N ASP A 49 -14.98 1.11 16.36
CA ASP A 49 -15.43 1.95 17.48
C ASP A 49 -16.65 1.33 18.21
N SER A 50 -17.17 2.02 19.23
CA SER A 50 -18.34 1.57 20.01
C SER A 50 -19.64 1.50 19.20
N HIS A 51 -19.68 2.12 18.02
CA HIS A 51 -20.82 2.13 17.10
C HIS A 51 -20.69 1.10 15.96
N ASP A 52 -19.72 0.18 16.06
CA ASP A 52 -19.40 -0.84 15.05
C ASP A 52 -18.83 -0.29 13.72
N ASN A 53 -18.41 0.98 13.67
CA ASN A 53 -17.76 1.52 12.48
C ASN A 53 -16.30 1.06 12.40
N ILE A 54 -15.82 0.74 11.19
CA ILE A 54 -14.44 0.28 10.99
C ILE A 54 -13.46 1.45 11.11
N THR A 55 -12.49 1.36 12.03
CA THR A 55 -11.51 2.43 12.30
C THR A 55 -10.08 2.09 11.87
N SER A 56 -9.84 0.88 11.34
CA SER A 56 -8.50 0.43 10.90
C SER A 56 -7.80 1.41 9.96
N HIS A 57 -8.55 2.06 9.07
CA HIS A 57 -8.01 3.01 8.11
C HIS A 57 -7.51 4.31 8.77
N LEU A 58 -8.22 4.84 9.77
CA LEU A 58 -7.81 6.02 10.53
C LEU A 58 -6.55 5.73 11.36
N SER A 59 -6.53 4.58 12.03
CA SER A 59 -5.35 4.12 12.78
C SER A 59 -4.13 4.00 11.88
N GLY A 60 -4.31 3.32 10.73
CA GLY A 60 -3.25 3.15 9.74
C GLY A 60 -2.73 4.48 9.19
N LEU A 61 -3.62 5.39 8.81
CA LEU A 61 -3.24 6.71 8.30
C LEU A 61 -2.47 7.51 9.35
N PHE A 62 -2.98 7.60 10.58
CA PHE A 62 -2.36 8.37 11.65
C PHE A 62 -0.95 7.86 11.98
N TYR A 63 -0.84 6.59 12.40
CA TYR A 63 0.43 6.05 12.86
C TYR A 63 1.45 5.81 11.74
N ARG A 64 1.02 5.43 10.52
CA ARG A 64 1.95 5.26 9.39
C ARG A 64 2.50 6.61 8.93
N THR A 65 1.67 7.65 8.90
CA THR A 65 2.09 9.01 8.51
C THR A 65 3.14 9.53 9.49
N ILE A 66 2.86 9.46 10.80
CA ILE A 66 3.83 9.88 11.84
C ILE A 66 5.15 9.10 11.69
N ARG A 67 5.07 7.77 11.51
CA ARG A 67 6.27 6.94 11.30
C ARG A 67 7.06 7.37 10.07
N GLN A 68 6.42 7.61 8.93
CA GLN A 68 7.09 8.08 7.72
C GLN A 68 7.78 9.44 7.94
N MET A 69 7.06 10.38 8.56
CA MET A 69 7.59 11.69 8.89
C MET A 69 8.79 11.62 9.84
N LYS A 70 8.78 10.68 10.80
CA LYS A 70 9.92 10.40 11.71
C LYS A 70 11.18 9.94 10.98
N PHE A 71 11.03 9.25 9.84
CA PHE A 71 12.17 8.92 8.97
C PHE A 71 12.56 10.07 8.02
N GLY A 72 11.89 11.21 8.11
CA GLY A 72 12.11 12.39 7.27
C GLY A 72 11.45 12.27 5.89
N ILE A 73 10.54 11.32 5.68
CA ILE A 73 9.80 11.13 4.42
C ILE A 73 8.58 12.03 4.42
N LYS A 74 8.42 12.92 3.43
CA LYS A 74 7.27 13.82 3.26
C LYS A 74 6.14 13.13 2.49
N PRO A 75 5.10 12.58 3.16
CA PRO A 75 4.04 11.88 2.46
C PRO A 75 3.03 12.87 1.87
N ILE A 76 2.59 12.59 0.65
CA ILE A 76 1.43 13.25 0.03
C ILE A 76 0.44 12.16 -0.36
N TYR A 77 -0.74 12.20 0.23
CA TYR A 77 -1.81 11.28 -0.13
C TYR A 77 -2.55 11.77 -1.37
N VAL A 78 -2.53 10.98 -2.43
CA VAL A 78 -3.25 11.25 -3.68
C VAL A 78 -4.52 10.40 -3.68
N PHE A 79 -5.66 11.06 -3.70
CA PHE A 79 -6.97 10.42 -3.85
C PHE A 79 -7.38 10.43 -5.32
N ASP A 80 -8.00 9.34 -5.78
CA ASP A 80 -8.53 9.28 -7.14
C ASP A 80 -9.60 10.38 -7.35
N GLY A 81 -9.59 10.98 -8.54
CA GLY A 81 -10.69 11.81 -9.03
C GLY A 81 -11.92 10.99 -9.44
N LYS A 82 -12.89 11.62 -10.12
CA LYS A 82 -14.04 10.90 -10.69
C LYS A 82 -13.56 9.76 -11.60
N PRO A 83 -14.06 8.51 -11.41
CA PRO A 83 -13.75 7.40 -12.28
C PRO A 83 -14.08 7.71 -13.75
N VAL A 84 -13.21 7.27 -14.68
CA VAL A 84 -13.55 7.25 -16.11
C VAL A 84 -14.70 6.26 -16.32
N ASP A 85 -15.73 6.64 -17.10
CA ASP A 85 -16.99 5.90 -17.27
C ASP A 85 -16.84 4.41 -17.66
N LEU A 86 -15.69 4.03 -18.24
CA LEU A 86 -15.33 2.65 -18.58
C LEU A 86 -15.20 1.71 -17.35
N LYS A 87 -15.14 2.24 -16.11
CA LYS A 87 -15.01 1.45 -14.88
C LYS A 87 -16.27 0.64 -14.51
N PHE A 88 -17.44 0.95 -15.09
CA PHE A 88 -18.73 0.36 -14.64
C PHE A 88 -18.93 -1.13 -14.98
N LYS A 89 -18.46 -1.63 -16.13
CA LYS A 89 -18.73 -3.02 -16.55
C LYS A 89 -17.83 -4.06 -15.86
N THR A 90 -16.71 -3.63 -15.28
CA THR A 90 -15.67 -4.51 -14.72
C THR A 90 -15.71 -4.55 -13.18
N LEU A 91 -16.21 -3.48 -12.54
CA LEU A 91 -16.39 -3.40 -11.09
C LEU A 91 -17.40 -4.42 -10.55
N GLU A 92 -18.51 -4.66 -11.25
CA GLU A 92 -19.55 -5.62 -10.86
C GLU A 92 -19.02 -7.06 -10.80
N LYS A 93 -18.20 -7.46 -11.78
CA LYS A 93 -17.66 -8.83 -11.87
C LYS A 93 -16.57 -9.15 -10.84
N ARG A 94 -15.90 -8.13 -10.29
CA ARG A 94 -14.88 -8.28 -9.24
C ARG A 94 -15.46 -8.26 -7.82
N SER A 95 -16.69 -7.78 -7.64
CA SER A 95 -17.38 -7.80 -6.34
C SER A 95 -17.68 -9.24 -5.90
N SER A 96 -18.23 -10.05 -6.80
CA SER A 96 -18.66 -11.43 -6.52
C SER A 96 -17.50 -12.40 -6.26
N ALA A 97 -16.36 -12.23 -6.93
CA ALA A 97 -15.17 -13.06 -6.71
C ALA A 97 -14.47 -12.76 -5.37
N LYS A 98 -14.58 -11.53 -4.85
CA LYS A 98 -14.05 -11.12 -3.54
C LYS A 98 -14.84 -11.72 -2.38
N GLU A 99 -16.14 -11.88 -2.52
CA GLU A 99 -17.02 -12.43 -1.47
C GLU A 99 -16.76 -13.93 -1.25
N ALA A 100 -16.64 -14.70 -2.32
CA ALA A 100 -16.40 -16.15 -2.24
C ALA A 100 -15.03 -16.53 -1.64
N ALA A 101 -14.01 -15.68 -1.79
CA ALA A 101 -12.69 -15.89 -1.18
C ALA A 101 -12.67 -15.58 0.33
N LYS A 102 -13.53 -14.63 0.76
CA LYS A 102 -13.64 -14.19 2.16
C LYS A 102 -14.29 -15.27 3.04
N GLU A 103 -15.29 -15.99 2.52
CA GLU A 103 -15.94 -17.10 3.23
C GLU A 103 -15.02 -18.30 3.44
N LYS A 104 -14.19 -18.66 2.45
CA LYS A 104 -13.28 -19.81 2.56
C LYS A 104 -12.14 -19.58 3.55
N TRP A 105 -11.73 -18.34 3.75
CA TRP A 105 -10.67 -17.97 4.68
C TRP A 105 -11.15 -17.92 6.13
N SER A 106 -12.41 -17.51 6.35
CA SER A 106 -13.02 -17.46 7.68
C SER A 106 -13.05 -18.83 8.37
N LYS A 107 -13.28 -19.91 7.62
CA LYS A 107 -13.38 -21.28 8.17
C LYS A 107 -12.06 -21.92 8.58
N ALA A 108 -10.91 -21.41 8.13
CA ALA A 108 -9.60 -22.02 8.39
C ALA A 108 -8.93 -21.49 9.67
N ILE A 109 -9.44 -20.40 10.24
CA ILE A 109 -8.90 -19.74 11.43
C ILE A 109 -9.56 -20.29 12.72
N ASP A 110 -10.73 -20.92 12.60
CA ASP A 110 -11.53 -21.42 13.72
C ASP A 110 -10.90 -22.63 14.47
N GLU A 111 -9.84 -23.24 13.96
CA GLU A 111 -9.29 -24.52 14.48
C GLU A 111 -8.04 -24.37 15.40
N GLY A 112 -7.80 -23.19 15.96
CA GLY A 112 -6.58 -22.83 16.71
C GLY A 112 -6.28 -23.63 18.01
N ASN A 113 -4.99 -23.62 18.43
CA ASN A 113 -4.58 -24.04 19.78
C ASN A 113 -3.30 -23.30 20.26
N LEU A 114 -3.25 -22.84 21.52
CA LEU A 114 -2.56 -21.59 21.91
C LEU A 114 -1.88 -21.57 23.32
N GLU A 115 -1.37 -22.68 23.86
CA GLU A 115 -1.02 -22.69 25.32
C GLU A 115 0.45 -22.45 25.76
N ASP A 116 1.49 -22.52 24.93
CA ASP A 116 2.87 -22.67 25.49
C ASP A 116 3.79 -21.43 25.54
N ALA A 117 3.39 -20.27 25.01
CA ALA A 117 4.36 -19.19 24.72
C ALA A 117 4.73 -18.25 25.90
N ARG A 118 4.22 -18.45 27.11
CA ARG A 118 4.35 -17.47 28.21
C ARG A 118 5.62 -17.57 29.08
N LYS A 119 6.45 -18.60 28.92
CA LYS A 119 7.46 -18.95 29.95
C LYS A 119 8.87 -18.37 29.80
N PHE A 120 9.22 -17.71 28.69
CA PHE A 120 10.65 -17.41 28.40
C PHE A 120 11.09 -15.95 28.38
N ALA A 121 10.22 -14.97 28.61
CA ALA A 121 10.54 -13.56 28.38
C ALA A 121 11.08 -12.78 29.61
N LYS A 122 12.05 -13.33 30.36
CA LYS A 122 12.77 -12.59 31.42
C LYS A 122 14.28 -12.79 31.31
N ARG A 123 14.99 -11.70 31.03
CA ARG A 123 16.46 -11.55 30.81
C ARG A 123 16.79 -11.83 29.33
N THR A 124 17.32 -10.91 28.52
CA THR A 124 18.65 -10.28 28.67
C THR A 124 18.78 -9.15 27.64
N SER A 125 19.40 -8.05 28.04
CA SER A 125 19.54 -6.80 27.29
C SER A 125 20.84 -6.74 26.47
N THR A 126 20.82 -7.18 25.21
CA THR A 126 21.61 -6.64 24.07
C THR A 126 21.11 -7.31 22.78
N LEU A 127 20.85 -6.56 21.70
CA LEU A 127 20.26 -7.08 20.46
C LEU A 127 21.32 -7.70 19.53
N THR A 128 21.19 -8.98 19.17
CA THR A 128 22.05 -9.69 18.20
C THR A 128 21.30 -9.94 16.88
N GLY A 129 22.02 -10.24 15.78
CA GLY A 129 21.40 -10.57 14.49
C GLY A 129 20.54 -11.84 14.54
N GLU A 130 20.90 -12.79 15.40
CA GLU A 130 20.10 -13.99 15.70
C GLU A 130 18.77 -13.62 16.37
N MET A 131 18.79 -12.71 17.36
CA MET A 131 17.57 -12.19 18.00
C MET A 131 16.64 -11.47 17.01
N VAL A 132 17.21 -10.81 16.00
CA VAL A 132 16.43 -10.19 14.92
C VAL A 132 15.75 -11.26 14.05
N GLY A 133 16.46 -12.34 13.70
CA GLY A 133 15.89 -13.48 12.97
C GLY A 133 14.79 -14.20 13.75
N GLU A 134 15.02 -14.46 15.03
CA GLU A 134 14.02 -15.07 15.93
C GLU A 134 12.80 -14.17 16.12
N SER A 135 12.99 -12.86 16.25
CA SER A 135 11.90 -11.89 16.33
C SER A 135 11.07 -11.87 15.04
N LYS A 136 11.70 -11.93 13.85
CA LYS A 136 10.98 -12.01 12.56
C LYS A 136 10.17 -13.29 12.44
N ASN A 137 10.74 -14.42 12.88
CA ASN A 137 10.06 -15.72 12.88
C ASN A 137 8.87 -15.71 13.85
N LEU A 138 9.06 -15.14 15.05
CA LEU A 138 7.99 -14.98 16.04
C LEU A 138 6.88 -14.08 15.52
N LEU A 139 7.21 -12.92 14.94
CA LEU A 139 6.21 -12.01 14.35
C LEU A 139 5.41 -12.73 13.27
N THR A 140 6.09 -13.43 12.36
CA THR A 140 5.46 -14.25 11.32
C THR A 140 4.51 -15.31 11.91
N ALA A 141 4.95 -16.02 12.95
CA ALA A 141 4.14 -17.03 13.64
C ALA A 141 2.94 -16.41 14.39
N MET A 142 3.08 -15.17 14.88
CA MET A 142 2.00 -14.40 15.50
C MET A 142 1.02 -13.79 14.48
N GLY A 143 1.18 -14.08 13.18
CA GLY A 143 0.38 -13.46 12.12
C GLY A 143 0.67 -11.97 11.92
N ILE A 144 1.73 -11.46 12.54
CA ILE A 144 2.20 -10.09 12.39
C ILE A 144 3.18 -10.09 11.22
N PRO A 145 2.89 -9.40 10.10
CA PRO A 145 3.77 -9.42 8.94
C PRO A 145 5.15 -8.84 9.31
N GLY A 146 6.15 -9.73 9.44
CA GLY A 146 7.55 -9.38 9.60
C GLY A 146 8.17 -9.10 8.23
N ASP A 147 8.88 -7.97 8.13
CA ASP A 147 9.69 -7.57 6.97
C ASP A 147 9.03 -7.69 5.60
N ARG A 148 8.20 -6.71 5.26
CA ARG A 148 8.27 -6.24 3.87
C ARG A 148 9.42 -5.27 3.79
N GLU A 149 10.54 -5.75 3.26
CA GLU A 149 11.60 -4.87 2.78
C GLU A 149 11.01 -3.83 1.83
N LEU A 150 11.51 -2.60 1.90
CA LEU A 150 11.06 -1.56 0.98
C LEU A 150 11.67 -1.85 -0.38
N GLU A 151 10.80 -1.93 -1.38
CA GLU A 151 11.17 -2.20 -2.75
C GLU A 151 11.04 -0.93 -3.59
N MET A 152 12.08 -0.62 -4.37
CA MET A 152 12.06 0.46 -5.36
C MET A 152 12.11 -0.12 -6.76
N LEU A 153 11.14 0.26 -7.59
CA LEU A 153 11.13 0.01 -9.02
C LEU A 153 11.43 1.31 -9.75
N ASN A 154 12.53 1.34 -10.52
CA ASN A 154 12.84 2.42 -11.43
C ASN A 154 12.34 2.07 -12.83
N LEU A 155 11.42 2.88 -13.38
CA LEU A 155 10.84 2.60 -14.69
C LEU A 155 11.90 2.52 -15.80
N ALA A 156 12.90 3.40 -15.80
CA ALA A 156 13.94 3.38 -16.83
C ALA A 156 14.76 2.09 -16.78
N ASP A 157 15.11 1.63 -15.58
CA ASP A 157 15.83 0.36 -15.40
C ASP A 157 14.97 -0.83 -15.81
N VAL A 158 13.68 -0.83 -15.46
CA VAL A 158 12.73 -1.88 -15.88
C VAL A 158 12.65 -1.95 -17.41
N LEU A 159 12.43 -0.82 -18.08
CA LEU A 159 12.33 -0.76 -19.55
C LEU A 159 13.64 -1.21 -20.22
N LYS A 160 14.78 -0.76 -19.69
CA LYS A 160 16.12 -1.14 -20.18
C LYS A 160 16.38 -2.64 -20.02
N ASN A 161 16.13 -3.19 -18.83
CA ASN A 161 16.38 -4.61 -18.53
C ASN A 161 15.45 -5.52 -19.34
N LEU A 162 14.21 -5.08 -19.54
CA LEU A 162 13.26 -5.79 -20.39
C LEU A 162 13.52 -5.56 -21.87
N GLY A 163 14.24 -4.51 -22.28
CA GLY A 163 14.45 -4.15 -23.68
C GLY A 163 13.13 -3.86 -24.40
N ILE A 164 12.26 -3.06 -23.77
CA ILE A 164 10.94 -2.67 -24.29
C ILE A 164 10.68 -1.19 -24.08
N SER A 165 9.75 -0.62 -24.85
CA SER A 165 9.26 0.75 -24.65
C SER A 165 8.16 0.82 -23.58
N ARG A 166 7.78 2.04 -23.18
CA ARG A 166 6.67 2.26 -22.24
C ARG A 166 5.34 1.77 -22.83
N GLU A 167 5.11 1.98 -24.11
CA GLU A 167 3.94 1.53 -24.86
C GLU A 167 3.86 0.00 -24.87
N GLN A 168 5.01 -0.66 -25.06
CA GLN A 168 5.11 -2.11 -24.97
C GLN A 168 4.84 -2.63 -23.55
N LEU A 169 5.26 -1.91 -22.50
CA LEU A 169 4.92 -2.25 -21.13
C LEU A 169 3.41 -2.10 -20.84
N ILE A 170 2.76 -1.07 -21.42
CA ILE A 170 1.30 -0.90 -21.36
C ILE A 170 0.60 -2.08 -22.06
N ASP A 171 1.08 -2.47 -23.24
CA ASP A 171 0.57 -3.63 -23.98
C ASP A 171 0.68 -4.93 -23.16
N ILE A 172 1.79 -5.13 -22.45
CA ILE A 172 1.92 -6.26 -21.51
C ILE A 172 0.83 -6.20 -20.44
N GLY A 173 0.58 -5.02 -19.86
CA GLY A 173 -0.48 -4.82 -18.88
C GLY A 173 -1.87 -5.14 -19.44
N ILE A 174 -2.18 -4.70 -20.66
CA ILE A 174 -3.46 -5.00 -21.33
C ILE A 174 -3.60 -6.50 -21.58
N LEU A 175 -2.53 -7.21 -21.98
CA LEU A 175 -2.55 -8.65 -22.21
C LEU A 175 -2.76 -9.46 -20.91
N VAL A 176 -2.11 -9.04 -19.82
CA VAL A 176 -2.25 -9.68 -18.50
C VAL A 176 -3.62 -9.38 -17.87
N GLY A 177 -4.14 -8.17 -18.12
CA GLY A 177 -5.39 -7.67 -17.57
C GLY A 177 -5.14 -6.48 -16.65
N THR A 178 -5.90 -5.41 -16.88
CA THR A 178 -5.84 -4.17 -16.10
C THR A 178 -7.15 -3.96 -15.34
N ASP A 179 -7.32 -2.80 -14.72
CA ASP A 179 -8.63 -2.44 -14.15
C ASP A 179 -9.66 -2.06 -15.23
N PHE A 180 -9.21 -1.85 -16.48
CA PHE A 180 -10.06 -1.46 -17.60
C PHE A 180 -10.40 -2.63 -18.55
N ASN A 181 -9.75 -3.78 -18.40
CA ASN A 181 -10.00 -4.96 -19.21
C ASN A 181 -9.62 -6.27 -18.51
N ASP A 182 -10.31 -7.37 -18.84
CA ASP A 182 -10.12 -8.69 -18.21
C ASP A 182 -8.81 -9.41 -18.62
N GLY A 183 -8.02 -8.85 -19.54
CA GLY A 183 -6.84 -9.50 -20.11
C GLY A 183 -7.15 -10.62 -21.10
N VAL A 184 -6.10 -11.31 -21.58
CA VAL A 184 -6.23 -12.48 -22.46
C VAL A 184 -6.09 -13.74 -21.62
N LYS A 185 -7.10 -14.61 -21.67
CA LYS A 185 -7.12 -15.86 -20.92
C LYS A 185 -5.87 -16.70 -21.20
N GLY A 186 -5.15 -17.08 -20.13
CA GLY A 186 -3.93 -17.89 -20.21
C GLY A 186 -2.64 -17.11 -20.52
N VAL A 187 -2.71 -15.77 -20.62
CA VAL A 187 -1.54 -14.93 -20.86
C VAL A 187 -1.09 -14.28 -19.55
N GLY A 188 0.00 -14.81 -18.97
CA GLY A 188 0.70 -14.19 -17.84
C GLY A 188 1.84 -13.26 -18.28
N PRO A 189 2.52 -12.57 -17.33
CA PRO A 189 3.51 -11.52 -17.64
C PRO A 189 4.65 -11.97 -18.57
N LYS A 190 5.21 -13.17 -18.35
CA LYS A 190 6.28 -13.72 -19.19
C LYS A 190 5.81 -14.02 -20.61
N THR A 191 4.58 -14.50 -20.77
CA THR A 191 3.99 -14.78 -22.08
C THR A 191 3.65 -13.48 -22.81
N ALA A 192 3.05 -12.51 -22.11
CA ALA A 192 2.76 -11.19 -22.63
C ALA A 192 4.03 -10.49 -23.15
N LEU A 193 5.12 -10.53 -22.40
CA LEU A 193 6.41 -9.99 -22.81
C LEU A 193 6.91 -10.60 -24.12
N LYS A 194 6.79 -11.93 -24.29
CA LYS A 194 7.17 -12.61 -25.55
C LYS A 194 6.29 -12.15 -26.72
N ILE A 195 4.98 -12.05 -26.51
CA ILE A 195 4.02 -11.59 -27.53
C ILE A 195 4.38 -10.18 -27.99
N VAL A 196 4.57 -9.25 -27.06
CA VAL A 196 4.86 -7.85 -27.38
C VAL A 196 6.20 -7.69 -28.09
N LYS A 197 7.24 -8.42 -27.66
CA LYS A 197 8.53 -8.44 -28.35
C LYS A 197 8.49 -9.02 -29.76
N SER A 198 7.50 -9.88 -30.07
CA SER A 198 7.32 -10.41 -31.43
C SER A 198 6.74 -9.37 -32.42
N GLY A 199 6.24 -8.23 -31.92
CA GLY A 199 5.58 -7.20 -32.74
C GLY A 199 4.15 -7.55 -33.17
N LYS A 200 3.61 -8.71 -32.76
CA LYS A 200 2.27 -9.18 -33.12
C LYS A 200 1.32 -9.07 -31.93
N PHE A 201 0.84 -7.86 -31.66
CA PHE A 201 -0.19 -7.67 -30.63
C PHE A 201 -1.54 -8.24 -31.10
N PRO A 202 -2.16 -9.18 -30.37
CA PRO A 202 -3.36 -9.89 -30.81
C PRO A 202 -4.63 -9.07 -30.53
N THR A 203 -4.84 -7.99 -31.29
CA THR A 203 -6.01 -7.10 -31.14
C THR A 203 -7.34 -7.86 -31.30
N GLU A 204 -7.37 -8.91 -32.11
CA GLU A 204 -8.55 -9.75 -32.36
C GLU A 204 -9.03 -10.54 -31.12
N LYS A 205 -8.23 -10.60 -30.05
CA LYS A 205 -8.60 -11.24 -28.78
C LYS A 205 -9.45 -10.35 -27.89
N PHE A 206 -9.62 -9.07 -28.25
CA PHE A 206 -10.38 -8.10 -27.47
C PHE A 206 -11.67 -7.72 -28.19
N ASN A 207 -12.73 -7.48 -27.41
CA ASN A 207 -14.04 -7.05 -27.90
C ASN A 207 -14.25 -5.52 -27.75
N PHE A 208 -13.16 -4.79 -27.58
CA PHE A 208 -13.12 -3.33 -27.43
C PHE A 208 -11.93 -2.79 -28.22
N ASP A 209 -11.90 -1.48 -28.47
CA ASP A 209 -10.74 -0.84 -29.08
C ASP A 209 -9.60 -0.76 -28.06
N VAL A 210 -8.52 -1.50 -28.32
CA VAL A 210 -7.31 -1.53 -27.49
C VAL A 210 -6.69 -0.14 -27.37
N GLU A 211 -6.84 0.70 -28.40
CA GLU A 211 -6.28 2.04 -28.43
C GLU A 211 -6.94 2.96 -27.39
N ASP A 212 -8.22 2.75 -27.09
CA ASP A 212 -8.91 3.49 -26.03
C ASP A 212 -8.29 3.18 -24.65
N ILE A 213 -7.94 1.92 -24.41
CA ILE A 213 -7.26 1.52 -23.16
C ILE A 213 -5.83 2.07 -23.12
N ARG A 214 -5.09 2.01 -24.24
CA ARG A 214 -3.75 2.60 -24.32
C ARG A 214 -3.76 4.08 -23.97
N LYS A 215 -4.70 4.85 -24.52
CA LYS A 215 -4.84 6.30 -24.25
C LYS A 215 -5.01 6.62 -22.78
N ILE A 216 -5.72 5.78 -22.02
CA ILE A 216 -5.87 5.96 -20.56
C ILE A 216 -4.51 5.95 -19.85
N PHE A 217 -3.57 5.10 -20.29
CA PHE A 217 -2.25 4.98 -19.68
C PHE A 217 -1.19 5.90 -20.30
N THR A 218 -1.28 6.18 -21.60
CA THR A 218 -0.33 7.08 -22.28
C THR A 218 -0.62 8.54 -21.97
N ASN A 219 -1.91 8.90 -21.89
CA ASN A 219 -2.39 10.25 -21.59
C ASN A 219 -3.47 10.22 -20.49
N PRO A 220 -3.10 9.88 -19.24
CA PRO A 220 -4.03 9.88 -18.13
C PRO A 220 -4.55 11.29 -17.85
N ASN A 221 -5.80 11.39 -17.38
CA ASN A 221 -6.35 12.66 -16.91
C ASN A 221 -5.63 13.06 -15.61
N VAL A 222 -4.71 14.01 -15.71
CA VAL A 222 -3.93 14.56 -14.59
C VAL A 222 -4.27 16.02 -14.42
N SER A 223 -4.17 16.51 -13.18
CA SER A 223 -4.26 17.93 -12.87
C SER A 223 -2.87 18.44 -12.49
N ASP A 224 -2.47 19.55 -13.09
CA ASP A 224 -1.31 20.34 -12.64
C ASP A 224 -1.71 21.39 -11.58
N GLU A 225 -3.00 21.49 -11.26
CA GLU A 225 -3.55 22.42 -10.26
C GLU A 225 -3.42 21.84 -8.85
N TYR A 226 -2.20 21.77 -8.33
CA TYR A 226 -1.94 21.42 -6.94
C TYR A 226 -0.88 22.32 -6.33
N ASN A 227 -1.08 22.70 -5.07
CA ASN A 227 -0.06 23.35 -4.25
C ASN A 227 0.33 22.41 -3.12
N ILE A 228 1.59 21.99 -3.09
CA ILE A 228 2.11 21.11 -2.05
C ILE A 228 2.63 21.98 -0.92
N GLU A 229 1.79 22.16 0.07
CA GLU A 229 2.08 22.91 1.28
C GLU A 229 1.75 22.03 2.49
N PHE A 230 2.74 21.78 3.33
CA PHE A 230 2.50 21.17 4.64
C PHE A 230 2.06 22.30 5.56
N LYS A 231 0.85 22.24 6.09
CA LYS A 231 0.29 23.24 7.01
C LYS A 231 0.34 22.77 8.44
N GLU A 232 0.37 23.70 9.37
CA GLU A 232 0.20 23.43 10.80
C GLU A 232 -1.00 22.52 11.06
N TYR A 233 -0.79 21.47 11.85
CA TYR A 233 -1.85 20.54 12.21
C TYR A 233 -2.69 21.08 13.37
N ASN A 234 -3.99 20.76 13.38
CA ASN A 234 -4.88 21.08 14.48
C ASN A 234 -4.98 19.89 15.43
N GLU A 235 -4.33 20.00 16.59
CA GLU A 235 -4.31 18.92 17.57
C GLU A 235 -5.69 18.63 18.18
N ASP A 236 -6.47 19.66 18.50
CA ASP A 236 -7.81 19.50 19.07
C ASP A 236 -8.73 18.74 18.10
N GLU A 237 -8.66 19.06 16.80
CA GLU A 237 -9.44 18.36 15.78
C GLU A 237 -8.99 16.90 15.60
N ILE A 238 -7.68 16.61 15.71
CA ILE A 238 -7.17 15.24 15.68
C ILE A 238 -7.70 14.43 16.87
N PHE A 239 -7.69 15.01 18.07
CA PHE A 239 -8.25 14.35 19.26
C PHE A 239 -9.75 14.14 19.14
N LYS A 240 -10.48 15.13 18.62
CA LYS A 240 -11.92 15.01 18.39
C LYS A 240 -12.22 13.85 17.43
N ILE A 241 -11.62 13.82 16.25
CA ILE A 241 -11.84 12.77 15.25
C ILE A 241 -11.46 11.40 15.82
N LEU A 242 -10.24 11.24 16.33
CA LEU A 242 -9.77 9.92 16.75
C LEU A 242 -10.42 9.46 18.05
N CYS A 243 -10.46 10.32 19.08
CA CYS A 243 -10.86 9.89 20.41
C CYS A 243 -12.35 10.09 20.67
N ASP A 244 -12.92 11.23 20.29
CA ASP A 244 -14.30 11.58 20.65
C ASP A 244 -15.31 10.97 19.68
N GLU A 245 -14.97 10.89 18.39
CA GLU A 245 -15.85 10.33 17.35
C GLU A 245 -15.60 8.83 17.09
N HIS A 246 -14.38 8.33 17.34
CA HIS A 246 -13.96 6.98 16.97
C HIS A 246 -13.34 6.14 18.10
N ASP A 247 -13.48 6.59 19.35
CA ASP A 247 -13.11 5.85 20.57
C ASP A 247 -11.65 5.40 20.66
N PHE A 248 -10.72 6.10 19.99
CA PHE A 248 -9.30 5.80 20.16
C PHE A 248 -8.85 6.16 21.59
N SER A 249 -7.90 5.37 22.11
CA SER A 249 -7.25 5.68 23.39
C SER A 249 -6.57 7.04 23.32
N ARG A 250 -7.09 8.00 24.09
CA ARG A 250 -6.50 9.35 24.23
C ARG A 250 -5.02 9.31 24.59
N GLU A 251 -4.61 8.38 25.45
CA GLU A 251 -3.20 8.18 25.81
C GLU A 251 -2.35 7.75 24.60
N ARG A 252 -2.83 6.80 23.79
CA ARG A 252 -2.11 6.35 22.59
C ARG A 252 -2.02 7.44 21.53
N VAL A 253 -3.11 8.18 21.31
CA VAL A 253 -3.13 9.32 20.37
C VAL A 253 -2.17 10.40 20.84
N LYS A 254 -2.16 10.73 22.15
CA LYS A 254 -1.18 11.66 22.74
C LYS A 254 0.26 11.24 22.48
N ASN A 255 0.60 9.97 22.67
CA ASN A 255 1.95 9.47 22.38
C ASN A 255 2.32 9.66 20.90
N GLY A 256 1.39 9.43 19.97
CA GLY A 256 1.59 9.72 18.55
C GLY A 256 1.80 11.22 18.28
N MET A 257 1.02 12.09 18.93
CA MET A 257 1.18 13.54 18.83
C MET A 257 2.53 14.02 19.37
N ASP A 258 3.01 13.44 20.48
CA ASP A 258 4.33 13.74 21.02
C ASP A 258 5.46 13.33 20.07
N GLU A 259 5.30 12.23 19.33
CA GLU A 259 6.22 11.89 18.25
C GLU A 259 6.17 12.91 17.11
N LEU A 260 4.97 13.31 16.67
CA LEU A 260 4.81 14.29 15.59
C LEU A 260 5.43 15.66 15.95
N ARG A 261 5.26 16.12 17.19
CA ARG A 261 5.90 17.34 17.72
C ARG A 261 7.42 17.27 17.63
N LYS A 262 8.02 16.16 18.09
CA LYS A 262 9.48 15.96 18.02
C LYS A 262 10.00 16.03 16.59
N VAL A 263 9.29 15.40 15.65
CA VAL A 263 9.66 15.44 14.21
C VAL A 263 9.68 16.87 13.69
N LYS A 264 8.70 17.68 14.08
CA LYS A 264 8.62 19.10 13.73
C LYS A 264 9.79 19.90 14.32
N GLU A 265 10.05 19.75 15.62
CA GLU A 265 11.15 20.42 16.32
C GLU A 265 12.51 20.09 15.69
N GLU A 266 12.77 18.81 15.41
CA GLU A 266 14.00 18.36 14.75
C GLU A 266 14.16 18.92 13.34
N SER A 267 13.05 19.11 12.60
CA SER A 267 13.11 19.72 11.28
C SER A 267 13.48 21.20 11.34
N MET A 268 12.85 21.95 12.24
CA MET A 268 13.11 23.37 12.44
C MET A 268 14.58 23.62 12.83
N GLN A 269 15.12 22.82 13.77
CA GLN A 269 16.51 22.95 14.22
C GLN A 269 17.54 22.72 13.11
N LYS A 270 17.21 21.89 12.10
CA LYS A 270 18.11 21.59 10.98
C LYS A 270 18.02 22.62 9.84
N GLY A 271 17.30 23.73 10.03
CA GLY A 271 17.07 24.74 8.99
C GLY A 271 16.25 24.21 7.80
N LEU A 272 15.61 23.05 7.99
CA LEU A 272 14.68 22.46 7.05
C LEU A 272 13.32 23.10 7.34
N ASN A 273 13.03 24.25 6.71
CA ASN A 273 11.67 24.85 6.61
C ASN A 273 10.75 23.99 5.72
N ALA A 274 10.88 22.68 5.86
CA ALA A 274 10.46 21.68 4.90
C ALA A 274 9.09 21.07 5.26
N TRP A 275 8.61 21.43 6.45
CA TRP A 275 7.48 20.83 7.14
C TRP A 275 6.85 21.96 7.94
N PHE A 276 5.74 22.49 7.45
CA PHE A 276 4.99 23.58 8.07
C PHE A 276 5.53 24.99 7.80
#